data_AF-N9C457-F1
#
_entry.id   AF-N9C457-F1
#
_cell.length_a   1.000
_cell.length_b   1.000
_cell.length_c   1.000
_cell.angle_alpha   90.00
_cell.angle_beta   90.00
_cell.angle_gamma   90.00
#
_symmetry.space_group_name_H-M   'P 1'
#
loop_
_entity.id
_entity.type
_entity.pdbx_description
1 polymer ?
#
loop_
_entity_poly.entity_id
_entity_poly.type
_entity_poly.pdbx_seq_one_letter_code
_entity_poly.pdbx_strand_id
1 'polypeptide(L)'
;MTKLKNSLFLLSLIFLVETANAQNPVESDLYSQCVEETIQKQHFPSINNAVVDVCSGYARGLYEKQIVQLLDQIKTTGSPERYNKIMKSQQLWKQYVDQECQNAGDYIGSPMYGFCPMLEYQHRVEQLQEYIN
;
A
#
# COMPACT_ATOMS: atom_id res chain seq x y z
N MET A 1 -59.02 -2.47 51.01
CA MET A 1 -58.63 -1.03 51.05
C MET A 1 -57.36 -0.87 50.25
N THR A 2 -57.45 -0.10 49.18
CA THR A 2 -56.43 0.31 48.21
C THR A 2 -55.27 1.06 48.86
N LYS A 3 -54.03 0.85 48.40
CA LYS A 3 -53.13 1.95 47.98
C LYS A 3 -52.10 1.47 46.94
N LEU A 4 -52.10 2.23 45.84
CA LEU A 4 -51.17 2.26 44.74
C LEU A 4 -49.76 2.64 45.20
N LYS A 5 -48.71 2.04 44.61
CA LYS A 5 -47.41 2.72 44.43
C LYS A 5 -46.78 2.29 43.11
N ASN A 6 -47.01 3.11 42.09
CA ASN A 6 -46.06 3.31 41.00
C ASN A 6 -44.68 3.60 41.59
N SER A 7 -43.62 3.06 40.98
CA SER A 7 -42.49 3.87 40.49
C SER A 7 -41.31 2.97 40.10
N LEU A 8 -40.92 3.07 38.83
CA LEU A 8 -39.60 2.84 38.26
C LEU A 8 -38.87 1.51 38.57
N PHE A 9 -38.58 0.72 37.54
CA PHE A 9 -37.19 0.66 37.06
C PHE A 9 -37.18 0.37 35.55
N LEU A 10 -36.37 1.19 34.87
CA LEU A 10 -36.31 1.35 33.43
C LEU A 10 -35.88 0.08 32.69
N LEU A 11 -36.39 -0.02 31.46
CA LEU A 11 -35.80 -0.78 30.35
C LEU A 11 -34.28 -0.60 30.32
N SER A 12 -33.54 -1.69 30.43
CA SER A 12 -32.14 -1.77 29.99
C SER A 12 -32.01 -2.84 28.91
N LEU A 13 -32.49 -2.53 27.71
CA LEU A 13 -32.01 -3.17 26.48
C LEU A 13 -30.58 -2.66 26.25
N ILE A 14 -29.61 -3.35 26.83
CA ILE A 14 -28.20 -3.14 26.51
C ILE A 14 -28.03 -3.67 25.09
N PHE A 15 -28.02 -2.77 24.12
CA PHE A 15 -27.49 -3.07 22.80
C PHE A 15 -26.00 -3.39 22.98
N LEU A 16 -25.67 -4.68 22.94
CA LEU A 16 -24.32 -5.14 22.63
C LEU A 16 -24.04 -4.71 21.19
N VAL A 17 -23.51 -3.50 21.04
CA VAL A 17 -22.82 -3.12 19.82
C VAL A 17 -21.48 -3.83 19.90
N GLU A 18 -21.40 -5.02 19.31
CA GLU A 18 -20.11 -5.59 18.96
C GLU A 18 -19.49 -4.66 17.93
N THR A 19 -18.59 -3.77 18.37
CA THR A 19 -17.63 -3.18 17.46
C THR A 19 -16.65 -4.28 17.09
N ALA A 20 -17.05 -5.14 16.15
CA ALA A 20 -16.12 -5.92 15.38
C ALA A 20 -15.24 -4.91 14.64
N ASN A 21 -14.09 -4.56 15.22
CA ASN A 21 -12.99 -4.02 14.45
C ASN A 21 -12.65 -5.09 13.43
N ALA A 22 -13.20 -4.96 12.22
CA ALA A 22 -12.65 -5.59 11.05
C ALA A 22 -11.28 -4.95 10.82
N GLN A 23 -10.29 -5.37 11.61
CA GLN A 23 -8.91 -5.28 11.21
C GLN A 23 -8.83 -6.28 10.05
N ASN A 24 -9.14 -5.81 8.83
CA ASN A 24 -8.78 -6.57 7.64
C ASN A 24 -7.29 -6.89 7.84
N PRO A 25 -6.87 -8.16 7.74
CA PRO A 25 -5.45 -8.46 7.68
C PRO A 25 -4.92 -7.55 6.57
N VAL A 26 -4.05 -6.61 6.93
CA VAL A 26 -3.32 -5.85 5.91
C VAL A 26 -2.56 -6.95 5.17
N GLU A 27 -2.99 -7.22 3.94
CA GLU A 27 -2.28 -8.17 3.09
C GLU A 27 -0.84 -7.67 3.05
N SER A 28 0.07 -8.48 3.60
CA SER A 28 1.45 -8.04 3.81
C SER A 28 2.06 -7.80 2.44
N ASP A 29 2.40 -6.55 2.14
CA ASP A 29 3.01 -6.18 0.87
C ASP A 29 4.45 -6.74 0.74
N LEU A 30 5.02 -6.67 -0.47
CA LEU A 30 6.34 -7.24 -0.77
C LEU A 30 7.45 -6.64 0.11
N TYR A 31 7.29 -5.38 0.51
CA TYR A 31 8.24 -4.69 1.38
C TYR A 31 8.17 -5.23 2.82
N SER A 32 6.97 -5.34 3.38
CA SER A 32 6.70 -5.81 4.73
C SER A 32 7.19 -7.25 4.92
N GLN A 33 6.91 -8.12 3.95
CA GLN A 33 7.45 -9.49 3.93
C GLN A 33 8.99 -9.49 3.95
N CYS A 34 9.63 -8.68 3.10
CA CYS A 34 11.09 -8.59 3.08
C CYS A 34 11.66 -8.08 4.42
N VAL A 35 11.03 -7.08 5.04
CA VAL A 35 11.48 -6.50 6.31
C VAL A 35 11.43 -7.55 7.41
N GLU A 36 10.30 -8.24 7.54
CA GLU A 36 10.11 -9.32 8.54
C GLU A 36 11.16 -10.42 8.37
N GLU A 37 11.33 -10.92 7.14
CA GLU A 37 12.32 -11.95 6.85
C GLU A 37 13.75 -11.49 7.12
N THR A 38 14.10 -10.25 6.77
CA THR A 38 15.46 -9.72 6.93
C THR A 38 15.79 -9.52 8.40
N ILE A 39 14.88 -8.91 9.18
CA ILE A 39 15.05 -8.73 10.62
C ILE A 39 15.22 -10.08 11.31
N GLN A 40 14.37 -11.06 10.96
CA GLN A 40 14.44 -12.40 11.53
C GLN A 40 15.75 -13.12 11.17
N LYS A 41 16.13 -13.16 9.89
CA LYS A 41 17.33 -13.87 9.42
C LYS A 41 18.62 -13.26 9.97
N GLN A 42 18.69 -11.94 10.05
CA GLN A 42 19.88 -11.21 10.50
C GLN A 42 19.91 -10.94 12.01
N HIS A 43 18.87 -11.35 12.74
CA HIS A 43 18.73 -11.12 14.18
C HIS A 43 18.83 -9.64 14.57
N PHE A 44 18.32 -8.74 13.72
CA PHE A 44 18.27 -7.33 14.06
C PHE A 44 17.19 -7.09 15.13
N PRO A 45 17.42 -6.19 16.11
CA PRO A 45 16.43 -5.89 17.13
C PRO A 45 15.22 -5.12 16.57
N SER A 46 15.42 -4.39 15.48
CA SER A 46 14.41 -3.59 14.80
C SER A 46 14.85 -3.26 13.37
N ILE A 47 13.95 -2.66 12.60
CA ILE A 47 14.27 -2.06 11.30
C ILE A 47 15.33 -0.96 11.46
N ASN A 48 16.16 -0.79 10.43
CA ASN A 48 17.13 0.30 10.29
C ASN A 48 17.25 0.70 8.81
N ASN A 49 17.97 1.79 8.51
CA ASN A 49 18.08 2.32 7.15
C ASN A 49 18.63 1.33 6.11
N ALA A 50 19.52 0.41 6.51
CA ALA A 50 20.03 -0.62 5.60
C ALA A 50 18.97 -1.68 5.27
N VAL A 51 18.15 -2.07 6.26
CA VAL A 51 17.01 -2.96 6.03
C VAL A 51 16.00 -2.29 5.10
N VAL A 52 15.71 -0.99 5.32
CA VAL A 52 14.80 -0.24 4.45
C VAL A 52 15.35 -0.19 3.03
N ASP A 53 16.62 0.16 2.83
CA ASP A 53 17.23 0.25 1.50
C ASP A 53 17.15 -1.08 0.72
N VAL A 54 17.56 -2.18 1.36
CA VAL A 54 17.51 -3.52 0.76
C VAL A 54 16.08 -3.92 0.39
N CYS A 55 15.14 -3.76 1.32
CA CYS A 55 13.77 -4.21 1.09
C CYS A 55 12.99 -3.29 0.15
N SER A 56 13.26 -1.99 0.16
CA SER A 56 12.70 -1.07 -0.83
C SER A 56 13.23 -1.37 -2.23
N GLY A 57 14.53 -1.66 -2.37
CA GLY A 57 15.12 -2.08 -3.65
C GLY A 57 14.51 -3.39 -4.17
N TYR A 58 14.35 -4.39 -3.29
CA TYR A 58 13.72 -5.66 -3.61
C TYR A 58 12.27 -5.48 -4.08
N ALA A 59 11.43 -4.83 -3.28
CA ALA A 59 10.02 -4.65 -3.57
C ALA A 59 9.82 -3.80 -4.85
N ARG A 60 10.55 -2.70 -5.00
CA ARG A 60 10.51 -1.87 -6.23
C ARG A 60 10.82 -2.69 -7.47
N GLY A 61 11.86 -3.53 -7.44
CA GLY A 61 12.23 -4.38 -8.57
C GLY A 61 11.17 -5.42 -8.95
N LEU A 62 10.36 -5.86 -7.99
CA LEU A 62 9.21 -6.72 -8.27
C LEU A 62 8.01 -5.95 -8.80
N TYR A 63 7.69 -4.79 -8.23
CA TYR A 63 6.64 -3.92 -8.74
C TYR A 63 6.94 -3.44 -10.16
N GLU A 64 8.20 -3.16 -10.50
CA GLU A 64 8.60 -2.83 -11.87
C GLU A 64 8.25 -3.95 -12.87
N LYS A 65 8.52 -5.21 -12.50
CA LYS A 65 8.15 -6.36 -13.33
C LYS A 65 6.63 -6.48 -13.48
N GLN A 66 5.89 -6.24 -12.42
CA GLN A 66 4.42 -6.24 -12.46
C GLN A 66 3.88 -5.13 -13.36
N ILE A 67 4.41 -3.90 -13.26
CA ILE A 67 4.06 -2.79 -14.16
C ILE A 67 4.24 -3.20 -15.63
N VAL A 68 5.37 -3.79 -15.99
CA VAL A 68 5.61 -4.25 -17.37
C VAL A 68 4.58 -5.29 -17.80
N GLN A 69 4.29 -6.29 -16.96
CA GLN A 69 3.28 -7.32 -17.24
C GLN A 69 1.88 -6.73 -17.45
N LEU A 70 1.47 -5.78 -16.58
CA LEU A 70 0.18 -5.11 -16.68
C LEU A 70 0.08 -4.27 -17.96
N LEU A 71 1.15 -3.57 -18.35
CA LEU A 71 1.20 -2.81 -19.60
C LEU A 71 1.10 -3.73 -20.83
N ASP A 72 1.74 -4.90 -20.80
CA ASP A 72 1.62 -5.92 -21.86
C ASP A 72 0.19 -6.49 -21.92
N GLN A 73 -0.46 -6.71 -20.78
CA GLN A 73 -1.86 -7.10 -20.75
C GLN A 73 -2.77 -6.01 -21.34
N ILE A 74 -2.59 -4.74 -20.94
CA ILE A 74 -3.35 -3.60 -21.48
C ILE A 74 -3.15 -3.48 -23.00
N LYS A 75 -1.96 -3.77 -23.52
CA LYS A 75 -1.66 -3.79 -24.95
C LYS A 75 -2.48 -4.85 -25.70
N THR A 76 -2.69 -6.01 -25.08
CA THR A 76 -3.38 -7.15 -25.72
C THR A 76 -4.90 -7.10 -25.56
N THR A 77 -5.42 -6.51 -24.48
CA THR A 77 -6.86 -6.43 -24.20
C THR A 77 -7.50 -5.10 -24.62
N GLY A 78 -6.71 -4.03 -24.75
CA GLY A 78 -7.19 -2.68 -25.06
C GLY A 78 -7.11 -2.30 -26.54
N SER A 79 -7.67 -1.13 -26.88
CA SER A 79 -7.45 -0.52 -28.19
C SER A 79 -6.03 0.05 -28.31
N PRO A 80 -5.46 0.13 -29.53
CA PRO A 80 -4.15 0.76 -29.75
C PRO A 80 -4.08 2.20 -29.24
N GLU A 81 -5.17 2.96 -29.37
CA GLU A 81 -5.24 4.34 -28.86
C GLU A 81 -5.16 4.39 -27.33
N ARG A 82 -5.89 3.50 -26.63
CA ARG A 82 -5.86 3.42 -25.17
C ARG A 82 -4.46 3.08 -24.68
N TYR A 83 -3.84 2.06 -25.27
CA TYR A 83 -2.47 1.65 -24.94
C TYR A 83 -1.48 2.81 -25.13
N ASN A 84 -1.54 3.54 -26.25
CA ASN A 84 -0.65 4.67 -26.51
C ASN A 84 -0.81 5.80 -25.49
N LYS A 85 -2.05 6.09 -25.05
CA LYS A 85 -2.30 7.09 -23.99
C LYS A 85 -1.70 6.65 -22.66
N ILE A 86 -1.86 5.38 -22.29
CA ILE A 86 -1.30 4.82 -21.05
C ILE A 86 0.23 4.80 -21.09
N MET A 87 0.84 4.43 -22.22
CA MET A 87 2.30 4.47 -22.38
C MET A 87 2.87 5.88 -22.28
N LYS A 88 2.18 6.89 -22.84
CA LYS A 88 2.56 8.30 -22.65
C LYS A 88 2.50 8.70 -21.18
N SER A 89 1.44 8.31 -20.47
CA SER A 89 1.30 8.53 -19.02
C SER A 89 2.42 7.82 -18.24
N GLN A 90 2.76 6.58 -18.60
CA GLN A 90 3.84 5.81 -17.96
C GLN A 90 5.20 6.51 -18.04
N GLN A 91 5.54 7.07 -19.21
CA GLN A 91 6.80 7.78 -19.42
C GLN A 91 6.88 9.05 -18.55
N LEU A 92 5.80 9.83 -18.52
CA LEU A 92 5.72 11.05 -17.72
C LEU A 92 5.73 10.73 -16.22
N TRP A 93 4.99 9.71 -15.80
CA TRP A 93 4.98 9.24 -14.42
C TRP A 93 6.37 8.84 -13.95
N LYS A 94 7.15 8.12 -14.76
CA LYS A 94 8.52 7.75 -14.39
C LYS A 94 9.40 8.98 -14.11
N GLN A 95 9.33 9.99 -14.98
CA GLN A 95 10.09 11.23 -14.80
C GLN A 95 9.66 11.98 -13.52
N TYR A 96 8.36 12.02 -13.26
CA TYR A 96 7.80 12.59 -12.04
C TYR A 96 8.33 11.86 -10.80
N VAL A 97 8.25 10.53 -10.75
CA VAL A 97 8.72 9.73 -9.61
C VAL A 97 10.23 9.89 -9.40
N ASP A 98 11.02 9.85 -10.48
CA ASP A 98 12.47 10.02 -10.38
C ASP A 98 12.82 11.39 -9.76
N GLN A 99 12.11 12.47 -10.16
CA GLN A 99 12.35 13.81 -9.62
C GLN A 99 11.83 13.99 -8.19
N GLU A 100 10.59 13.59 -7.92
CA GLU A 100 9.98 13.80 -6.60
C GLU A 100 10.64 12.95 -5.52
N CYS A 101 11.06 11.72 -5.86
CA CYS A 101 11.79 10.89 -4.91
C CYS A 101 13.23 11.37 -4.69
N GLN A 102 13.85 12.00 -5.68
CA GLN A 102 15.11 12.71 -5.47
C GLN A 102 14.91 13.89 -4.51
N ASN A 103 13.89 14.73 -4.74
CA ASN A 103 13.55 15.85 -3.86
C ASN A 103 13.29 15.39 -2.41
N ALA A 104 12.54 14.29 -2.25
CA ALA A 104 12.27 13.69 -0.94
C ALA A 104 13.56 13.19 -0.28
N GLY A 105 14.46 12.54 -1.04
CA GLY A 105 15.79 12.14 -0.57
C GLY A 105 16.65 13.33 -0.13
N ASP A 106 16.63 14.43 -0.90
CA ASP A 106 17.42 15.63 -0.62
C ASP A 106 16.91 16.39 0.62
N TYR A 107 15.58 16.43 0.82
CA TYR A 107 14.97 17.20 1.91
C TYR A 107 14.82 16.40 3.22
N ILE A 108 14.48 15.11 3.13
CA ILE A 108 14.24 14.24 4.29
C ILE A 108 15.49 13.42 4.64
N GLY A 109 16.26 13.01 3.64
CA GLY A 109 17.41 12.13 3.82
C GLY A 109 17.07 10.63 3.77
N SER A 110 18.07 9.80 4.02
CA SER A 110 17.90 8.35 4.04
C SER A 110 16.89 7.90 5.11
N PRO A 111 16.02 6.93 4.79
CA PRO A 111 16.09 6.02 3.62
C PRO A 111 15.24 6.44 2.40
N MET A 112 14.85 7.72 2.26
CA MET A 112 13.87 8.13 1.23
C MET A 112 14.30 7.90 -0.21
N TYR A 113 15.61 7.92 -0.48
CA TYR A 113 16.15 7.56 -1.80
C TYR A 113 15.69 6.18 -2.31
N GLY A 114 15.51 5.21 -1.40
CA GLY A 114 15.04 3.87 -1.74
C GLY A 114 13.54 3.70 -1.50
N PHE A 115 13.03 4.24 -0.38
CA PHE A 115 11.66 4.01 0.05
C PHE A 115 10.61 4.72 -0.82
N CYS A 116 10.83 5.99 -1.17
CA CYS A 116 9.92 6.74 -2.01
C CYS A 116 9.65 6.07 -3.37
N PRO A 117 10.68 5.70 -4.16
CA PRO A 117 10.42 5.09 -5.46
C PRO A 117 9.78 3.70 -5.33
N MET A 118 9.98 2.99 -4.21
CA MET A 118 9.28 1.74 -3.95
C MET A 118 7.77 1.95 -3.79
N LEU A 119 7.36 2.91 -2.95
CA LEU A 119 5.95 3.23 -2.74
C LEU A 119 5.26 3.69 -4.03
N GLU A 120 5.90 4.57 -4.80
CA GLU A 120 5.34 5.04 -6.06
C GLU A 120 5.13 3.89 -7.06
N TYR A 121 6.07 2.94 -7.13
CA TYR A 121 5.93 1.77 -7.99
C TYR A 121 4.79 0.84 -7.54
N GLN A 122 4.60 0.67 -6.23
CA GLN A 122 3.44 -0.04 -5.69
C GLN A 122 2.13 0.64 -6.11
N HIS A 123 1.99 1.95 -5.89
CA HIS A 123 0.79 2.70 -6.30
C HIS A 123 0.54 2.60 -7.81
N ARG A 124 1.60 2.55 -8.62
CA ARG A 124 1.47 2.40 -10.07
C ARG A 124 0.99 1.00 -10.46
N VAL A 125 1.40 -0.05 -9.75
CA VAL A 125 0.83 -1.39 -9.92
C VAL A 125 -0.67 -1.37 -9.64
N GLU A 126 -1.07 -0.81 -8.50
CA GLU A 126 -2.48 -0.71 -8.08
C GLU A 126 -3.32 0.02 -9.14
N GLN A 127 -2.84 1.18 -9.61
CA GLN A 127 -3.49 1.95 -10.66
C GLN A 127 -3.60 1.19 -12.00
N LEU A 128 -2.55 0.49 -12.43
CA LEU A 128 -2.59 -0.26 -13.70
C LEU A 128 -3.51 -1.48 -13.61
N GLN A 129 -3.62 -2.10 -12.43
CA GLN A 129 -4.56 -3.18 -12.17
C GLN A 129 -6.01 -2.71 -12.34
N GLU A 130 -6.34 -1.50 -11.87
CA GLU A 130 -7.66 -0.89 -12.08
C GLU A 130 -8.00 -0.67 -13.56
N TYR A 131 -7.02 -0.52 -14.44
CA TYR A 131 -7.26 -0.37 -15.88
C TYR A 131 -7.59 -1.69 -16.58
N ILE A 132 -7.33 -2.81 -15.94
CA ILE A 132 -7.55 -4.15 -16.49
C ILE A 132 -8.86 -4.75 -15.99
N ASN A 133 -9.32 -4.33 -14.80
CA ASN A 133 -10.60 -4.69 -14.22
C ASN A 133 -11.77 -3.99 -14.92
#